data_AF-A0A7Y3H6A6-F1
#
_entry.id   AF-A0A7Y3H6A6-F1
#
_cell.length_a   1.000
_cell.length_b   1.000
_cell.length_c   1.000
_cell.angle_alpha   90.00
_cell.angle_beta   90.00
_cell.angle_gamma   90.00
#
_symmetry.space_group_name_H-M   'P 1'
#
loop_
_entity.id
_entity.type
_entity.pdbx_description
1 polymer ?
#
loop_
_entity_poly.entity_id
_entity_poly.type
_entity_poly.pdbx_seq_one_letter_code
_entity_poly.pdbx_strand_id
1 'polypeptide(L)' 'MGTSFKKIIKEHQGCINDLLSQPQLEDDMNQIISAIVNCFKNKGKVLFCGNGGSAADAEHLAG' A
#
# COMPACT_ATOMS: atom_id res chain seq x y z
N MET A 1 -24.79 -0.26 17.29
CA MET A 1 -24.85 -1.27 16.21
C MET A 1 -23.52 -2.02 16.26
N GLY A 2 -23.46 -3.19 16.91
CA GLY A 2 -22.19 -3.90 17.13
C GLY A 2 -21.68 -4.49 15.83
N THR A 3 -20.50 -4.09 15.38
CA THR A 3 -19.79 -4.75 14.27
C THR A 3 -19.45 -6.17 14.68
N SER A 4 -20.02 -7.16 13.99
CA SER A 4 -19.69 -8.57 14.21
C SER A 4 -18.30 -8.87 13.66
N PHE A 5 -17.44 -9.57 14.41
CA PHE A 5 -16.12 -10.02 13.95
C PHE A 5 -16.16 -10.67 12.56
N LYS A 6 -17.15 -11.56 12.32
CA LYS A 6 -17.33 -12.23 11.02
C LYS A 6 -17.62 -11.26 9.88
N LYS A 7 -18.28 -10.13 10.17
CA LYS A 7 -18.57 -9.09 9.18
C LYS A 7 -17.28 -8.38 8.75
N ILE A 8 -16.45 -7.96 9.71
CA ILE A 8 -15.18 -7.28 9.46
C ILE A 8 -14.25 -8.15 8.61
N ILE A 9 -14.12 -9.43 8.96
CA ILE A 9 -13.27 -10.36 8.19
C ILE A 9 -13.77 -10.51 6.74
N LYS A 10 -15.09 -10.60 6.53
CA LYS A 10 -15.67 -10.67 5.17
C LYS A 10 -15.44 -9.38 4.38
N GLU A 11 -15.56 -8.22 5.01
CA GLU A 11 -15.28 -6.93 4.38
C GLU A 11 -13.81 -6.84 3.95
N HIS A 12 -12.89 -7.25 4.81
CA HIS A 12 -11.46 -7.31 4.48
C HIS A 12 -11.16 -8.25 3.31
N GLN A 13 -11.77 -9.45 3.29
CA GLN A 13 -11.67 -10.38 2.15
C GLN A 13 -12.21 -9.75 0.85
N GLY A 14 -13.29 -8.98 0.93
CA GLY A 14 -13.83 -8.22 -0.20
C GLY A 14 -12.77 -7.27 -0.78
N CYS A 15 -12.15 -6.44 0.06
CA CYS A 15 -11.09 -5.53 -0.39
C CYS A 15 -9.93 -6.25 -1.08
N ILE A 16 -9.51 -7.43 -0.58
CA ILE A 16 -8.44 -8.21 -1.23
C ILE A 16 -8.88 -8.70 -2.62
N ASN A 17 -10.10 -9.23 -2.73
CA ASN A 17 -10.62 -9.70 -4.02
C ASN A 17 -10.75 -8.55 -5.03
N ASP A 18 -11.16 -7.36 -4.57
CA ASP A 18 -11.24 -6.17 -5.41
C ASP A 18 -9.86 -5.79 -5.94
N LEU A 19 -8.82 -5.82 -5.10
CA LEU A 19 -7.43 -5.60 -5.54
C LEU A 19 -7.00 -6.63 -6.58
N LEU A 20 -7.26 -7.93 -6.36
CA LEU A 20 -6.91 -9.00 -7.30
C LEU A 20 -7.63 -8.90 -8.65
N SER A 21 -8.81 -8.28 -8.67
CA SER A 21 -9.60 -8.09 -9.89
C SER A 21 -9.12 -6.92 -10.76
N GLN A 22 -8.16 -6.12 -10.30
CA GLN A 22 -7.64 -4.96 -11.03
C GLN A 22 -6.48 -5.35 -11.96
N PRO A 23 -6.70 -5.41 -13.29
CA PRO A 23 -5.69 -5.89 -14.23
C PRO A 23 -4.46 -4.98 -14.35
N GLN A 24 -4.56 -3.71 -13.94
CA GLN A 24 -3.48 -2.71 -14.03
C GLN A 24 -2.62 -2.65 -12.77
N LEU A 25 -3.05 -3.28 -11.66
CA LEU A 25 -2.41 -3.13 -10.37
C LEU A 25 -0.95 -3.62 -10.39
N GLU A 26 -0.68 -4.72 -11.10
CA GLU A 26 0.67 -5.26 -11.23
C GLU A 26 1.60 -4.31 -12.00
N ASP A 27 1.11 -3.72 -13.10
CA ASP A 27 1.86 -2.76 -13.90
C ASP A 27 2.17 -1.48 -13.10
N ASP A 28 1.18 -0.95 -12.38
CA ASP A 28 1.35 0.23 -11.52
C ASP A 28 2.37 -0.03 -10.40
N MET A 29 2.30 -1.19 -9.76
CA MET A 29 3.29 -1.59 -8.75
C MET A 29 4.70 -1.66 -9.34
N ASN A 30 4.86 -2.28 -10.51
CA ASN A 30 6.15 -2.37 -11.20
C ASN A 30 6.72 -1.00 -11.57
N GLN A 31 5.87 -0.05 -11.97
CA GLN A 31 6.28 1.33 -12.26
C GLN A 31 6.74 2.06 -10.99
N ILE A 32 5.99 1.97 -9.89
CA ILE A 32 6.34 2.58 -8.60
C ILE A 32 7.68 2.03 -8.10
N ILE A 33 7.85 0.70 -8.11
CA ILE A 33 9.09 0.04 -7.69
C ILE A 33 10.25 0.52 -8.57
N SER A 34 10.06 0.56 -9.90
CA SER A 34 11.09 1.02 -10.83
C SER A 34 11.50 2.47 -10.57
N ALA A 35 10.54 3.36 -10.29
CA ALA A 35 10.81 4.76 -9.94
C ALA A 35 11.63 4.88 -8.64
N ILE A 36 11.27 4.13 -7.60
CA ILE A 36 11.98 4.08 -6.32
C ILE A 36 13.41 3.56 -6.50
N VAL A 37 13.58 2.45 -7.21
CA VAL A 37 14.90 1.86 -7.51
C VAL A 37 15.78 2.85 -8.27
N ASN A 38 15.23 3.51 -9.29
CA ASN A 38 15.97 4.51 -10.06
C ASN A 38 16.35 5.73 -9.21
N CYS A 39 15.49 6.18 -8.30
CA CYS A 39 15.81 7.24 -7.35
C CYS A 39 17.06 6.89 -6.54
N PHE A 40 17.10 5.70 -5.93
CA PHE A 40 18.25 5.28 -5.12
C PHE A 40 19.53 5.04 -5.94
N LYS A 41 19.42 4.45 -7.15
CA LYS A 41 20.57 4.31 -8.07
C LYS A 41 21.22 5.66 -8.40
N ASN A 42 20.42 6.71 -8.48
CA ASN A 42 20.87 8.08 -8.73
C ASN A 42 21.20 8.86 -7.44
N LYS A 43 21.43 8.17 -6.32
CA LYS A 43 21.74 8.75 -5.00
C LYS A 43 20.67 9.71 -4.48
N GLY A 44 19.45 9.59 -4.98
CA GLY A 44 18.27 10.29 -4.48
C GLY A 44 17.74 9.67 -3.19
N LYS A 45 16.65 10.25 -2.69
CA LYS A 45 15.96 9.81 -1.46
C LYS A 45 14.47 9.72 -1.73
N VAL A 46 13.81 8.74 -1.12
CA VAL A 46 12.35 8.66 -1.07
C VAL A 46 11.89 9.20 0.27
N LEU A 47 10.93 10.12 0.25
CA LEU A 47 10.34 10.71 1.45
C LEU A 47 8.92 10.17 1.59
N PHE A 48 8.66 9.42 2.66
CA PHE A 48 7.32 8.92 2.98
C PHE A 48 6.60 9.93 3.88
N CYS A 49 5.31 10.14 3.63
CA CYS A 49 4.46 10.97 4.48
C CYS A 49 3.06 10.37 4.58
N GLY A 50 2.40 10.59 5.71
CA GLY A 50 1.07 10.08 5.99
C GLY A 50 0.46 10.77 7.21
N ASN A 51 -0.85 10.64 7.38
CA ASN A 51 -1.58 11.21 8.52
C ASN A 51 -2.26 10.09 9.31
N GLY A 52 -2.25 10.17 10.65
CA GLY A 52 -2.88 9.17 11.51
C GLY A 52 -2.25 7.78 11.34
N GLY A 53 -3.06 6.74 11.09
CA GLY A 53 -2.55 5.38 10.88
C GLY A 53 -1.54 5.26 9.74
N SER A 54 -1.73 6.01 8.66
CA SER A 54 -0.79 6.01 7.52
C SER A 54 0.54 6.70 7.84
N ALA A 55 0.64 7.48 8.92
CA ALA A 55 1.93 7.98 9.40
C ALA A 55 2.79 6.83 9.95
N ALA A 56 2.18 5.84 10.61
CA ALA A 56 2.87 4.64 11.08
C ALA A 56 3.33 3.76 9.91
N ASP A 57 2.52 3.65 8.84
CA ASP A 57 2.93 2.97 7.61
C ASP A 57 4.11 3.69 6.93
N ALA A 58 4.06 5.03 6.86
CA ALA A 58 5.14 5.85 6.31
C ALA A 58 6.45 5.68 7.10
N GLU A 59 6.38 5.61 8.44
CA GLU A 59 7.52 5.33 9.31
C GLU A 59 8.05 3.90 9.07
N HIS A 60 7.18 2.89 9.09
CA HIS A 60 7.56 1.50 8.85
C HIS A 60 8.24 1.30 7.49
N LEU A 61 7.76 1.97 6.44
CA LEU A 61 8.37 1.90 5.10
C LEU A 61 9.71 2.65 5.00
N ALA A 62 9.90 3.72 5.78
CA ALA A 62 11.13 4.49 5.79
C ALA A 62 12.31 3.74 6.45
N GLY A 63 12.01 2.84 7.40
CA GLY A 63 12.99 2.04 8.14
C GLY A 63 13.28 2.57 9.53
#